data_AF-A0A7C1SRS6-F1
#
_entry.id   AF-A0A7C1SRS6-F1
#
_cell.length_a   1.000
_cell.length_b   1.000
_cell.length_c   1.000
_cell.angle_alpha   90.00
_cell.angle_beta   90.00
_cell.angle_gamma   90.00
#
_symmetry.space_group_name_H-M   'P 1'
#
loop_
_entity.id
_entity.type
_entity.pdbx_description
1 polymer ?
#
loop_
_entity_poly.entity_id
_entity_poly.type
_entity_poly.pdbx_seq_one_letter_code
_entity_poly.pdbx_strand_id
1 'polypeptide(L)'
;METINDFTWAKHLVTGRVIEKFTFRDFRAVSLDIPSTEERHLNRYRYRILFFPKGENRPVLSLNLEFSILGAYCLTEQSGQVHHTLKEVDEGMAYEDFKKWALNRAEEDLHIN
;
A
#
# COMPACT_ATOMS: atom_id res chain seq x y z
N MET A 1 -13.85 -1.87 -10.30
CA MET A 1 -12.72 -1.02 -9.86
C MET A 1 -11.72 -0.91 -10.99
N GLU A 2 -11.08 0.26 -11.14
CA GLU A 2 -10.02 0.46 -12.14
C GLU A 2 -8.67 -0.05 -11.62
N THR A 3 -7.84 -0.62 -12.50
CA THR A 3 -6.48 -1.04 -12.13
C THR A 3 -5.57 0.16 -11.90
N ILE A 4 -4.66 0.05 -10.95
CA ILE A 4 -3.64 1.07 -10.70
C ILE A 4 -2.72 1.19 -11.90
N ASN A 5 -2.65 2.39 -12.49
CA ASN A 5 -1.87 2.64 -13.70
C ASN A 5 -0.40 3.02 -13.41
N ASP A 6 -0.10 3.45 -12.19
CA ASP A 6 1.26 3.72 -11.73
C ASP A 6 2.06 2.42 -11.53
N PHE A 7 3.09 2.18 -12.33
CA PHE A 7 3.91 0.97 -12.27
C PHE A 7 4.85 0.87 -11.06
N THR A 8 4.86 1.86 -10.16
CA THR A 8 5.65 1.74 -8.91
C THR A 8 5.28 0.49 -8.11
N TRP A 9 4.03 0.03 -8.15
CA TRP A 9 3.62 -1.22 -7.49
C TRP A 9 4.39 -2.44 -8.03
N ALA A 10 4.58 -2.52 -9.35
CA ALA A 10 5.29 -3.63 -9.99
C ALA A 10 6.77 -3.63 -9.60
N LYS A 11 7.39 -2.44 -9.63
CA LYS A 11 8.77 -2.26 -9.14
C LYS A 11 8.89 -2.71 -7.68
N HIS A 12 7.97 -2.33 -6.82
CA HIS A 12 8.01 -2.67 -5.39
C HIS A 12 7.74 -4.16 -5.10
N LEU A 13 6.94 -4.85 -5.91
CA LEU A 13 6.82 -6.31 -5.81
C LEU A 13 8.15 -7.04 -6.06
N VAL A 14 8.99 -6.50 -6.95
CA VAL A 14 10.30 -7.07 -7.30
C VAL A 14 11.38 -6.66 -6.29
N THR A 15 11.35 -5.39 -5.86
CA THR A 15 12.46 -4.77 -5.15
C THR A 15 12.24 -4.57 -3.65
N GLY A 16 11.00 -4.74 -3.18
CA GLY A 16 10.61 -4.72 -1.79
C GLY A 16 10.70 -6.10 -1.15
N ARG A 17 10.65 -6.14 0.18
CA ARG A 17 10.54 -7.38 0.93
C ARG A 17 9.06 -7.74 1.09
N VAL A 18 8.65 -8.89 0.58
CA VAL A 18 7.30 -9.43 0.87
C VAL A 18 7.25 -9.80 2.35
N ILE A 19 6.37 -9.14 3.10
CA ILE A 19 6.09 -9.46 4.50
C ILE A 19 5.18 -10.68 4.54
N GLU A 20 4.08 -10.63 3.80
CA GLU A 20 3.10 -11.71 3.72
C GLU A 20 2.25 -11.63 2.46
N LYS A 21 1.59 -12.75 2.16
CA LYS A 21 0.54 -12.86 1.14
C LYS A 21 -0.66 -13.47 1.82
N PHE A 22 -1.84 -12.89 1.62
CA PHE A 22 -3.06 -13.36 2.25
C PHE A 22 -4.25 -13.13 1.33
N THR A 23 -5.37 -13.76 1.66
CA THR A 23 -6.64 -13.53 1.00
C THR A 23 -7.45 -12.56 1.86
N PHE A 24 -7.96 -11.51 1.24
CA PHE A 24 -8.90 -10.57 1.82
C PHE A 24 -10.21 -10.65 1.04
N ARG A 25 -11.10 -11.53 1.49
CA ARG A 25 -12.34 -11.88 0.79
C ARG A 25 -12.07 -12.36 -0.64
N ASP A 26 -12.59 -11.71 -1.68
CA ASP A 26 -12.35 -12.08 -3.08
C ASP A 26 -11.05 -11.48 -3.67
N PHE A 27 -10.25 -10.81 -2.83
CA PHE A 27 -9.00 -10.21 -3.24
C PHE A 27 -7.82 -11.02 -2.71
N ARG A 28 -6.80 -11.17 -3.56
CA ARG A 28 -5.47 -11.56 -3.11
C ARG A 28 -4.75 -10.29 -2.69
N ALA A 29 -4.18 -10.30 -1.48
CA ALA A 29 -3.43 -9.18 -0.94
C ALA A 29 -1.94 -9.53 -0.76
N VAL A 30 -1.07 -8.57 -1.00
CA VAL A 30 0.37 -8.70 -0.80
C VAL A 30 0.88 -7.51 0.00
N SER A 31 1.46 -7.77 1.16
CA SER A 31 2.10 -6.76 1.99
C SER A 31 3.59 -6.69 1.73
N LEU A 32 4.10 -5.46 1.60
CA LEU A 32 5.49 -5.16 1.28
C LEU A 32 6.08 -4.23 2.34
N ASP A 33 7.30 -4.55 2.76
CA ASP A 33 8.24 -3.64 3.40
C ASP A 33 9.16 -3.08 2.31
N ILE A 34 9.21 -1.76 2.18
CA ILE A 34 10.12 -1.06 1.28
C ILE A 34 11.22 -0.44 2.15
N PRO A 35 12.38 -1.11 2.30
CA PRO A 35 13.43 -0.62 3.17
C PRO A 35 14.07 0.64 2.61
N SER A 36 14.36 1.58 3.50
CA SER A 36 15.16 2.77 3.25
C SER A 36 16.63 2.35 3.14
N THR A 37 17.12 2.06 1.93
CA THR A 37 18.57 1.86 1.71
C THR A 37 19.22 3.18 1.27
N GLU A 38 20.53 3.33 1.45
CA GLU A 38 21.26 4.57 1.08
C GLU A 38 21.10 4.95 -0.41
N GLU A 39 20.97 3.98 -1.32
CA GLU A 39 20.66 4.25 -2.73
C GLU A 39 19.19 4.63 -3.01
N ARG A 40 18.32 4.56 -1.99
CA ARG A 40 16.85 4.68 -2.10
C ARG A 40 16.26 5.76 -1.20
N HIS A 41 17.03 6.79 -0.82
CA HIS A 41 16.51 8.00 -0.14
C HIS A 41 15.36 8.71 -0.90
N LEU A 42 15.02 8.27 -2.11
CA LEU A 42 13.87 8.72 -2.92
C LEU A 42 12.60 7.86 -2.77
N ASN A 43 12.67 6.70 -2.11
CA ASN A 43 11.48 5.84 -1.95
C ASN A 43 10.58 6.41 -0.86
N ARG A 44 9.49 7.06 -1.30
CA ARG A 44 8.44 7.57 -0.41
C ARG A 44 7.70 6.50 0.38
N TYR A 45 7.90 5.21 0.12
CA TYR A 45 7.11 4.13 0.72
C TYR A 45 7.88 3.45 1.85
N ARG A 46 7.23 3.22 2.98
CA ARG A 46 7.71 2.34 4.06
C ARG A 46 6.99 0.99 4.04
N TYR A 47 5.66 1.02 4.04
CA TYR A 47 4.82 -0.18 3.89
C TYR A 47 3.77 0.02 2.80
N ARG A 48 3.37 -1.09 2.18
CA ARG A 48 2.39 -1.10 1.08
C ARG A 48 1.61 -2.40 1.07
N ILE A 49 0.28 -2.33 0.99
CA ILE A 49 -0.58 -3.49 0.73
C ILE A 49 -1.26 -3.30 -0.62
N LEU A 50 -1.04 -4.27 -1.51
CA LEU A 50 -1.61 -4.32 -2.85
C LEU A 50 -2.76 -5.32 -2.88
N PHE A 51 -3.94 -4.89 -3.34
CA PHE A 51 -5.13 -5.74 -3.48
C PHE A 51 -5.40 -6.04 -4.95
N PHE A 52 -5.39 -7.33 -5.27
CA PHE A 52 -5.60 -7.88 -6.61
C PHE A 52 -6.95 -8.57 -6.66
N PRO A 53 -7.83 -8.24 -7.62
CA PRO A 53 -9.03 -9.02 -7.85
C PRO A 53 -8.70 -10.48 -8.15
N LYS A 54 -9.63 -11.39 -7.83
CA LYS A 54 -9.49 -12.82 -8.15
C LYS A 54 -9.21 -13.04 -9.64
N GLY A 55 -8.15 -13.79 -9.94
CA GLY A 55 -7.74 -14.10 -11.32
C GLY A 55 -6.92 -13.01 -12.00
N GLU A 56 -6.76 -11.84 -11.38
CA GLU A 56 -6.05 -10.70 -11.95
C GLU A 56 -4.61 -10.56 -11.44
N ASN A 57 -3.75 -10.01 -12.30
CA ASN A 57 -2.34 -9.76 -12.00
C ASN A 57 -2.01 -8.28 -11.75
N ARG A 58 -3.02 -7.40 -11.85
CA ARG A 58 -2.88 -5.97 -11.60
C ARG A 58 -3.68 -5.59 -10.35
N PRO A 59 -3.10 -4.78 -9.44
CA PRO A 59 -3.83 -4.34 -8.27
C PRO A 59 -4.85 -3.26 -8.66
N VAL A 60 -5.96 -3.21 -7.94
CA VAL A 60 -7.00 -2.17 -8.08
C VAL A 60 -6.99 -1.18 -6.91
N LEU A 61 -6.38 -1.57 -5.79
CA LEU A 61 -6.21 -0.74 -4.60
C LEU A 61 -4.83 -0.96 -4.02
N SER A 62 -4.23 0.14 -3.56
CA SER A 62 -2.99 0.14 -2.81
C SER A 62 -3.14 1.06 -1.62
N LEU A 63 -2.91 0.52 -0.43
CA LEU A 63 -2.91 1.27 0.82
C LEU A 63 -1.49 1.31 1.35
N ASN A 64 -1.03 2.49 1.73
CA ASN A 64 0.40 2.73 1.92
C ASN A 64 0.68 3.54 3.18
N LEU A 65 1.84 3.26 3.78
CA LEU A 65 2.51 4.14 4.71
C LEU A 65 3.66 4.80 3.95
N GLU A 66 3.57 6.11 3.77
CA GLU A 66 4.52 6.91 3.02
C GLU A 66 5.28 7.90 3.91
N PHE A 67 6.48 8.28 3.51
CA PHE A 67 7.23 9.41 4.05
C PHE A 67 6.78 10.69 3.33
N SER A 68 6.36 11.68 4.11
CA SER A 68 6.11 13.03 3.59
C SER A 68 7.42 13.79 3.43
N ILE A 69 7.40 14.82 2.58
CA ILE A 69 8.54 15.73 2.38
C ILE A 69 8.92 16.48 3.67
N LEU A 70 8.00 16.57 4.64
CA LEU A 70 8.20 17.24 5.92
C LEU A 70 8.75 16.30 7.01
N GLY A 71 9.06 15.05 6.66
CA GLY A 71 9.65 14.07 7.57
C GLY A 71 8.64 13.31 8.44
N ALA A 72 7.35 13.63 8.34
CA ALA A 72 6.27 12.85 8.96
C ALA A 72 5.89 11.64 8.08
N TYR A 73 5.28 10.62 8.68
CA TYR A 73 4.64 9.58 7.89
C TYR A 73 3.22 10.00 7.50
N CYS A 74 2.69 9.41 6.43
CA CYS A 74 1.29 9.56 6.08
C CYS A 74 0.69 8.26 5.55
N LEU A 75 -0.59 8.07 5.82
CA LEU A 75 -1.39 6.98 5.29
C LEU A 75 -2.06 7.44 4.00
N THR A 76 -1.83 6.69 2.94
CA THR A 76 -2.31 7.04 1.60
C THR A 76 -3.05 5.88 0.95
N GLU A 77 -3.86 6.26 -0.02
CA GLU A 77 -4.64 5.37 -0.86
C GLU A 77 -4.36 5.65 -2.33
N GLN A 78 -4.31 4.59 -3.12
CA GLN A 78 -4.20 4.68 -4.56
C GLN A 78 -5.16 3.71 -5.24
N SER A 79 -6.02 4.25 -6.10
CA SER A 79 -7.00 3.53 -6.91
C SER A 79 -7.06 4.14 -8.31
N GLY A 80 -6.99 3.31 -9.36
CA GLY A 80 -6.89 3.80 -10.74
C GLY A 80 -5.70 4.76 -10.96
N GLN A 81 -6.01 6.00 -11.33
CA GLN A 81 -5.05 7.11 -11.50
C GLN A 81 -4.89 7.98 -10.24
N VAL A 82 -5.74 7.79 -9.23
CA VAL A 82 -5.89 8.73 -8.13
C VAL A 82 -5.04 8.29 -6.94
N HIS A 83 -4.37 9.25 -6.31
CA HIS A 83 -3.59 9.07 -5.09
C HIS A 83 -4.04 10.12 -4.06
N HIS A 84 -4.40 9.66 -2.87
CA HIS A 84 -4.93 10.49 -1.80
C HIS A 84 -4.15 10.28 -0.51
N THR A 85 -3.78 11.37 0.15
CA THR A 85 -3.36 11.36 1.55
C THR A 85 -4.59 11.38 2.43
N LEU A 86 -4.74 10.38 3.29
CA LEU A 86 -5.90 10.22 4.17
C LEU A 86 -5.61 10.72 5.59
N LYS A 87 -4.39 10.52 6.08
CA LYS A 87 -4.01 10.88 7.45
C LYS A 87 -2.51 11.07 7.60
N GLU A 88 -2.08 12.09 8.33
CA GLU A 88 -0.69 12.25 8.79
C GLU A 88 -0.45 11.45 10.07
N VAL A 89 0.77 10.94 10.22
CA VAL A 89 1.22 10.12 11.35
C VAL A 89 2.58 10.65 11.81
N ASP A 90 2.61 11.14 13.04
CA ASP A 90 3.77 11.84 13.60
C ASP A 90 4.95 10.92 13.92
N GLU A 91 4.70 9.63 14.15
CA GLU A 91 5.70 8.64 14.51
C GLU A 91 5.70 7.44 13.56
N GLY A 92 6.83 6.74 13.47
CA GLY A 92 6.97 5.54 12.64
C GLY A 92 5.96 4.47 13.04
N MET A 93 4.87 4.35 12.27
CA MET A 93 3.82 3.36 12.51
C MET A 93 4.37 1.95 12.33
N ALA A 94 4.11 1.07 13.30
CA ALA A 94 4.47 -0.34 13.19
C ALA A 94 3.64 -1.03 12.10
N TYR A 95 4.19 -2.12 11.53
CA TYR A 95 3.52 -2.83 10.45
C TYR A 95 2.13 -3.35 10.83
N GLU A 96 1.95 -3.89 12.04
CA GLU A 96 0.66 -4.42 12.48
C GLU A 96 -0.43 -3.34 12.60
N ASP A 97 -0.07 -2.16 13.10
CA ASP A 97 -0.99 -1.02 13.18
C ASP A 97 -1.36 -0.50 11.78
N PHE A 98 -0.37 -0.42 10.89
CA PHE A 98 -0.58 -0.09 9.49
C PHE A 98 -1.49 -1.11 8.80
N LYS A 99 -1.26 -2.42 9.01
CA LYS A 99 -2.07 -3.48 8.42
C LYS A 99 -3.50 -3.39 8.92
N LYS A 100 -3.72 -3.22 10.22
CA LYS A 100 -5.06 -3.06 10.79
C LYS A 100 -5.80 -1.87 10.17
N TRP A 101 -5.14 -0.72 10.06
CA TRP A 101 -5.70 0.44 9.38
C TRP A 101 -6.04 0.13 7.92
N ALA A 102 -5.10 -0.48 7.19
CA ALA A 102 -5.27 -0.76 5.77
C ALA A 102 -6.42 -1.73 5.52
N LEU A 103 -6.58 -2.77 6.34
CA LEU A 103 -7.69 -3.71 6.17
C LEU A 103 -9.04 -3.03 6.43
N ASN A 104 -9.15 -2.20 7.46
CA ASN A 104 -10.38 -1.44 7.72
C ASN A 104 -10.71 -0.51 6.55
N ARG A 105 -9.72 0.22 6.02
CA ARG A 105 -9.91 1.10 4.87
C ARG A 105 -10.30 0.32 3.60
N ALA A 106 -9.71 -0.85 3.39
CA ALA A 106 -10.06 -1.70 2.27
C ALA A 106 -11.50 -2.22 2.33
N GLU A 107 -12.09 -2.42 3.52
CA GLU A 107 -13.53 -2.76 3.63
C GLU A 107 -14.43 -1.66 3.07
N GLU A 108 -14.11 -0.40 3.35
CA GLU A 108 -14.86 0.76 2.87
C GLU A 108 -14.75 0.92 1.34
N ASP A 109 -13.52 0.84 0.82
CA ASP A 109 -13.21 1.20 -0.57
C ASP A 109 -13.55 0.10 -1.59
N LEU A 110 -13.38 -1.15 -1.20
CA LEU A 110 -13.72 -2.28 -2.04
C LEU A 110 -15.25 -2.53 -2.07
N HIS A 111 -16.05 -1.67 -1.41
CA HIS A 111 -17.51 -1.76 -1.27
C HIS A 111 -17.98 -3.15 -0.89
N ILE A 112 -17.27 -3.75 0.07
CA ILE A 112 -17.54 -5.12 0.45
C ILE A 112 -18.68 -5.11 1.47
N ASN A 113 -19.91 -5.28 0.96
CA ASN A 113 -21.07 -5.57 1.79
C ASN A 113 -20.97 -6.95 2.46
#